data_AF-A0A6V7K6Q7-F1
#
_entry.id   AF-A0A6V7K6Q7-F1
#
_cell.length_a   1.000
_cell.length_b   1.000
_cell.length_c   1.000
_cell.angle_alpha   90.00
_cell.angle_beta   90.00
_cell.angle_gamma   90.00
#
_symmetry.space_group_name_H-M   'P 1'
#
loop_
_entity.id
_entity.type
_entity.pdbx_description
1 polymer ?
#
loop_
_entity_poly.entity_id
_entity_poly.type
_entity_poly.pdbx_seq_one_letter_code
_entity_poly.pdbx_strand_id
1 'polypeptide(L)'
;LGERGSGQRVQGPVQDFNELRQQCLSSGSLFEDHEFPAIDSSLYFSKRPDRYIEWKRPFEIADNPQLFVEGFSRFDVQQGELGDCWLLAAVANLTMYPHLFFQVVPEDQSFEENYAGIFHF
;
A
#
# COMPACT_ATOMS: atom_id res chain seq x y z
N LEU A 1 -21.66 16.42 -5.97
CA LEU A 1 -22.25 15.08 -6.23
C LEU A 1 -21.12 14.08 -6.00
N GLY A 2 -21.11 13.41 -4.85
CA GLY A 2 -20.17 12.33 -4.54
C GLY A 2 -20.99 11.09 -4.28
N GLU A 3 -20.73 10.04 -5.03
CA GLU A 3 -21.58 8.86 -5.14
C GLU A 3 -21.56 8.03 -3.85
N ARG A 4 -22.76 7.59 -3.46
CA ARG A 4 -22.99 6.59 -2.42
C ARG A 4 -22.64 5.22 -3.01
N GLY A 5 -21.59 4.57 -2.53
CA GLY A 5 -21.34 3.18 -2.90
C GLY A 5 -19.98 2.63 -2.54
N SER A 6 -19.74 2.36 -1.25
CA SER A 6 -18.76 1.32 -0.85
C SER A 6 -18.93 0.86 0.61
N GLY A 7 -19.58 1.64 1.48
CA GLY A 7 -20.00 1.15 2.80
C GLY A 7 -18.85 0.85 3.80
N GLN A 8 -17.59 1.01 3.42
CA GLN A 8 -16.47 1.02 4.35
C GLN A 8 -16.34 2.43 4.93
N ARG A 9 -16.83 2.61 6.14
CA ARG A 9 -16.38 3.73 6.98
C ARG A 9 -14.90 3.49 7.26
N VAL A 10 -14.06 4.49 7.03
CA VAL A 10 -12.72 4.55 7.65
C VAL A 10 -12.97 4.46 9.15
N GLN A 11 -12.67 3.30 9.75
CA GLN A 11 -12.81 3.11 11.19
C GLN A 11 -11.48 3.49 11.84
N GLY A 12 -11.34 4.77 12.19
CA GLY A 12 -10.12 5.29 12.79
C GLY A 12 -10.07 6.82 12.82
N PRO A 13 -9.28 7.44 13.71
CA PRO A 13 -8.83 8.83 13.52
C PRO A 13 -8.16 8.99 12.14
N VAL A 14 -8.33 10.18 11.54
CA VAL A 14 -7.60 10.52 10.32
C VAL A 14 -6.09 10.55 10.64
N GLN A 15 -5.35 9.64 10.04
CA GLN A 15 -3.88 9.59 10.11
C GLN A 15 -3.29 10.58 9.09
N ASP A 16 -2.34 11.42 9.52
CA ASP A 16 -1.60 12.30 8.62
C ASP A 16 -0.26 11.65 8.23
N PHE A 17 -0.08 11.40 6.93
CA PHE A 17 1.11 10.76 6.38
C PHE A 17 2.40 11.53 6.72
N ASN A 18 2.39 12.86 6.61
CA ASN A 18 3.59 13.65 6.80
C ASN A 18 3.99 13.70 8.27
N GLU A 19 3.02 13.83 9.18
CA GLU A 19 3.28 13.78 10.62
C GLU A 19 3.86 12.42 11.04
N LEU A 20 3.23 11.33 10.61
CA LEU A 20 3.68 9.97 10.93
C LEU A 20 5.07 9.67 10.35
N ARG A 21 5.32 10.06 9.09
CA ARG A 21 6.64 9.93 8.45
C ARG A 21 7.71 10.71 9.23
N GLN A 22 7.44 11.96 9.59
CA GLN A 22 8.39 12.79 10.35
C GLN A 22 8.67 12.23 11.74
N GLN A 23 7.64 11.71 12.44
CA GLN A 23 7.82 11.06 13.73
C GLN A 23 8.77 9.87 13.61
N CYS A 24 8.53 8.97 12.65
CA CYS A 24 9.36 7.78 12.42
C CYS A 24 10.80 8.14 12.02
N LEU A 25 10.98 9.14 11.14
CA LEU A 25 12.30 9.65 10.79
C LEU A 25 13.04 10.23 12.01
N SER A 26 12.33 10.96 12.87
CA SER A 26 12.93 11.58 14.06
C SER A 26 13.32 10.57 15.14
N SER A 27 12.56 9.47 15.27
CA SER A 27 12.85 8.38 16.22
C SER A 27 13.82 7.33 15.65
N GLY A 28 14.10 7.36 14.34
CA GLY A 28 14.90 6.32 13.67
C GLY A 28 14.20 4.96 13.63
N SER A 29 12.86 4.94 13.67
CA SER A 29 12.05 3.72 13.62
C SER A 29 11.29 3.62 12.30
N LEU A 30 10.85 2.41 11.96
CA LEU A 30 9.94 2.19 10.84
C LEU A 30 8.50 2.21 11.35
N PHE A 31 7.60 2.79 10.55
CA PHE A 31 6.18 2.88 10.86
C PHE A 31 5.54 1.50 10.97
N GLU A 32 4.69 1.32 11.97
CA GLU A 32 3.80 0.18 12.15
C GLU A 32 2.37 0.70 12.28
N ASP A 33 1.47 0.22 11.42
CA ASP A 33 0.09 0.69 11.43
C ASP A 33 -0.72 -0.06 12.49
N HIS A 34 -1.17 0.66 13.52
CA HIS A 34 -2.02 0.10 14.56
C HIS A 34 -3.47 -0.15 14.11
N GLU A 35 -3.93 0.53 13.05
CA GLU A 35 -5.26 0.31 12.48
C GLU A 35 -5.28 -0.89 11.52
N PHE A 36 -4.13 -1.23 10.95
CA PHE A 36 -3.94 -2.39 10.09
C PHE A 36 -2.70 -3.22 10.49
N PRO A 37 -2.74 -3.90 11.65
CA PRO A 37 -1.58 -4.61 12.18
C PRO A 37 -1.16 -5.81 11.33
N ALA A 38 0.11 -6.17 11.34
CA ALA A 38 0.69 -7.31 10.60
C ALA A 38 0.34 -8.68 11.25
N ILE A 39 -0.96 -8.99 11.37
CA ILE A 39 -1.51 -10.20 12.00
C ILE A 39 -2.65 -10.80 11.17
N ASP A 40 -3.05 -12.03 11.49
CA ASP A 40 -4.06 -12.80 10.72
C ASP A 40 -5.41 -12.06 10.55
N SER A 41 -5.82 -11.25 11.52
CA SER A 41 -7.09 -10.52 11.46
C SER A 41 -7.13 -9.45 10.37
N SER A 42 -5.98 -8.97 9.91
CA SER A 42 -5.87 -8.01 8.81
C SER A 42 -5.95 -8.70 7.44
N LEU A 43 -5.71 -10.02 7.39
CA LEU A 43 -5.80 -10.81 6.17
C LEU A 43 -7.18 -11.44 5.97
N TYR A 44 -7.81 -11.93 7.04
CA TYR A 44 -9.02 -12.76 6.94
C TYR A 44 -10.08 -12.41 7.98
N PHE A 45 -11.33 -12.32 7.54
CA PHE A 45 -12.49 -12.11 8.43
C PHE A 45 -13.02 -13.41 9.07
N SER A 46 -12.70 -14.59 8.53
CA SER A 46 -13.37 -15.84 8.93
C SER A 46 -12.42 -17.02 9.11
N LYS A 47 -11.80 -17.52 8.04
CA LYS A 47 -10.97 -18.73 8.08
C LYS A 47 -9.56 -18.43 7.60
N ARG A 48 -8.58 -18.72 8.45
CA ARG A 48 -7.16 -18.72 8.06
C ARG A 48 -6.94 -19.80 6.98
N PRO A 49 -6.32 -19.48 5.85
CA PRO A 49 -5.91 -20.47 4.87
C PRO A 49 -4.90 -21.44 5.49
N ASP A 50 -4.83 -22.66 4.97
CA ASP A 50 -3.90 -23.71 5.41
C ASP A 50 -2.49 -23.48 4.85
N ARG A 51 -1.99 -22.25 5.03
CA ARG A 51 -0.72 -21.76 4.51
C ARG A 51 -0.03 -20.90 5.56
N TYR A 52 1.28 -21.03 5.65
CA TYR A 52 2.10 -20.15 6.46
C TYR A 52 2.30 -18.83 5.72
N ILE A 53 2.03 -17.72 6.41
CA ILE A 53 2.17 -16.36 5.89
C ILE A 53 2.97 -15.58 6.90
N GLU A 54 3.94 -14.85 6.38
CA GLU A 54 4.85 -13.97 7.11
C GLU A 54 4.79 -12.59 6.47
N TRP A 55 4.62 -11.56 7.29
CA TRP A 55 4.67 -10.18 6.83
C TRP A 55 6.13 -9.75 6.71
N LYS A 56 6.51 -9.22 5.55
CA LYS A 56 7.85 -8.71 5.27
C LYS A 56 7.76 -7.36 4.58
N ARG A 57 8.65 -6.44 4.96
CA ARG A 57 8.90 -5.18 4.26
C ARG A 57 9.69 -5.45 2.98
N PRO A 58 9.63 -4.56 1.98
CA PRO A 58 10.34 -4.76 0.71
C PRO A 58 11.86 -4.99 0.85
N PHE A 59 12.52 -4.32 1.81
CA PHE A 59 13.94 -4.53 2.12
C PHE A 59 14.28 -5.91 2.72
N GLU A 60 13.28 -6.65 3.20
CA GLU A 60 13.45 -8.03 3.67
C GLU A 60 13.24 -9.07 2.55
N ILE A 61 12.85 -8.59 1.35
CA ILE A 61 12.53 -9.41 0.17
C ILE A 61 13.56 -9.19 -0.94
N ALA A 62 14.02 -7.95 -1.13
CA ALA A 62 14.97 -7.57 -2.17
C ALA A 62 16.04 -6.60 -1.64
N ASP A 63 17.26 -6.66 -2.19
CA ASP A 63 18.39 -5.83 -1.76
C ASP A 63 18.21 -4.34 -2.07
N ASN A 64 17.52 -4.02 -3.17
CA ASN A 64 17.26 -2.63 -3.61
C ASN A 64 15.81 -2.48 -4.08
N PRO A 65 14.83 -2.45 -3.17
CA PRO A 65 13.43 -2.30 -3.53
C PRO A 65 13.20 -0.90 -4.14
N GLN A 66 12.42 -0.87 -5.20
CA GLN A 66 12.04 0.35 -5.92
C GLN A 66 10.52 0.42 -5.99
N LEU A 67 9.94 1.60 -5.78
CA LEU A 67 8.50 1.77 -5.88
C LEU A 67 8.05 1.70 -7.34
N PHE A 68 8.86 2.29 -8.23
CA PHE A 68 8.69 2.27 -9.67
C PHE A 68 10.05 2.12 -10.34
N VAL A 69 10.14 1.25 -11.35
CA VAL A 69 11.36 1.06 -12.16
C VAL A 69 11.05 1.51 -13.58
N GLU A 70 11.72 2.57 -14.05
CA GLU A 70 11.50 3.14 -15.39
C GLU A 70 10.05 3.60 -15.67
N GLY A 71 9.29 3.91 -14.61
CA GLY A 71 7.91 4.37 -14.68
C GLY A 71 6.92 3.33 -14.16
N PHE A 72 5.69 3.41 -14.64
CA PHE A 72 4.60 2.49 -14.30
C PHE A 72 3.88 2.02 -15.57
N SER A 73 3.45 0.78 -15.55
CA SER A 73 2.85 0.10 -16.68
C SER A 73 1.81 -0.90 -16.22
N ARG A 74 0.82 -1.16 -17.08
CA ARG A 74 -0.14 -2.24 -16.87
C ARG A 74 0.52 -3.61 -16.72
N PHE A 75 1.76 -3.77 -17.22
CA PHE A 75 2.53 -5.01 -17.10
C PHE A 75 3.15 -5.21 -15.72
N ASP A 76 3.19 -4.16 -14.89
CA ASP A 76 3.69 -4.23 -13.50
C ASP A 76 2.63 -4.79 -12.55
N VAL A 77 1.39 -4.95 -13.02
CA VAL A 77 0.27 -5.51 -12.25
C VAL A 77 0.13 -6.99 -12.54
N GLN A 78 0.48 -7.83 -11.57
CA GLN A 78 0.36 -9.28 -11.64
C GLN A 78 -0.55 -9.81 -10.53
N GLN A 79 -1.49 -10.69 -10.89
CA GLN A 79 -2.39 -11.29 -9.91
C GLN A 79 -1.66 -12.29 -9.03
N GLY A 80 -1.76 -12.07 -7.72
CA GLY A 80 -1.36 -13.05 -6.71
C GLY A 80 -2.41 -14.15 -6.55
N GLU A 81 -2.51 -14.69 -5.34
CA GLU A 81 -3.43 -15.80 -5.05
C GLU A 81 -4.85 -15.33 -4.66
N LEU A 82 -5.05 -14.01 -4.52
CA LEU A 82 -6.34 -13.43 -4.15
C LEU A 82 -7.27 -13.33 -5.37
N GLY A 83 -8.57 -13.52 -5.12
CA GLY A 83 -9.64 -13.42 -6.13
C GLY A 83 -10.05 -11.98 -6.45
N ASP A 84 -9.10 -11.05 -6.51
CA ASP A 84 -9.30 -9.60 -6.63
C ASP A 84 -8.96 -9.06 -8.03
N CYS A 85 -9.05 -9.90 -9.06
CA CYS A 85 -8.75 -9.53 -10.45
C CYS A 85 -9.49 -8.27 -10.94
N TRP A 86 -10.67 -7.98 -10.38
CA TRP A 86 -11.44 -6.77 -10.66
C TRP A 86 -10.72 -5.49 -10.21
N LEU A 87 -10.00 -5.53 -9.09
CA LEU A 87 -9.18 -4.42 -8.58
C LEU A 87 -7.93 -4.26 -9.43
N LEU A 88 -7.24 -5.37 -9.72
CA LEU A 88 -6.03 -5.34 -10.54
C LEU A 88 -6.30 -4.81 -11.95
N ALA A 89 -7.42 -5.19 -12.56
CA ALA A 89 -7.82 -4.63 -13.86
C ALA A 89 -8.05 -3.11 -13.80
N ALA A 90 -8.59 -2.60 -12.70
CA ALA A 90 -8.77 -1.16 -12.50
C ALA A 90 -7.41 -0.45 -12.34
N VAL A 91 -6.49 -0.99 -11.53
CA VAL A 91 -5.13 -0.45 -11.35
C VAL A 91 -4.35 -0.47 -12.66
N ALA A 92 -4.40 -1.58 -13.42
CA ALA A 92 -3.73 -1.66 -14.71
C ALA A 92 -4.28 -0.61 -15.71
N ASN A 93 -5.60 -0.37 -15.72
CA ASN A 93 -6.17 0.70 -16.53
C ASN A 93 -5.74 2.10 -16.06
N LEU A 94 -5.59 2.31 -14.74
CA LEU A 94 -5.15 3.58 -14.18
C LEU A 94 -3.74 3.96 -14.65
N THR A 95 -2.84 2.99 -14.81
CA THR A 95 -1.48 3.23 -15.35
C THR A 95 -1.49 3.83 -16.76
N MET A 96 -2.57 3.69 -17.53
CA MET A 96 -2.70 4.28 -18.86
C MET A 96 -3.05 5.78 -18.83
N TYR A 97 -3.37 6.33 -17.65
CA TYR A 97 -3.75 7.72 -17.46
C TYR A 97 -2.91 8.38 -16.35
N PRO A 98 -1.68 8.84 -16.65
CA PRO A 98 -0.74 9.37 -15.65
C PRO A 98 -1.33 10.41 -14.69
N HIS A 99 -2.15 11.33 -15.20
CA HIS A 99 -2.79 12.38 -14.39
C HIS A 99 -3.80 11.85 -13.36
N LEU A 100 -4.44 10.70 -13.62
CA LEU A 100 -5.31 10.03 -12.66
C LEU A 100 -4.48 9.12 -11.74
N PHE A 101 -3.45 8.49 -12.29
CA PHE A 101 -2.53 7.66 -11.52
C PHE A 101 -1.93 8.43 -10.35
N PHE A 102 -1.40 9.63 -10.58
CA PHE A 102 -0.79 10.45 -9.54
C PHE A 102 -1.77 11.06 -8.53
N GLN A 103 -3.09 10.96 -8.77
CA GLN A 103 -4.10 11.29 -7.76
C GLN A 103 -4.34 10.15 -6.77
N VAL A 104 -3.93 8.93 -7.13
CA VAL A 104 -4.08 7.71 -6.31
C VAL A 104 -2.73 7.22 -5.80
N VAL A 105 -1.64 7.48 -6.51
CA VAL A 105 -0.28 7.15 -6.07
C VAL A 105 0.59 8.39 -6.16
N PRO A 106 0.68 9.18 -5.07
CA PRO A 106 1.48 10.39 -5.03
C PRO A 106 2.97 10.12 -5.26
N GLU A 107 3.64 11.03 -5.97
CA GLU A 107 5.05 10.91 -6.38
C GLU A 107 6.05 11.23 -5.24
N ASP A 108 5.59 11.62 -4.07
CA ASP A 108 6.42 12.08 -2.94
C ASP A 108 6.91 10.94 -2.02
N GLN A 109 7.02 9.73 -2.58
CA GLN A 109 7.26 8.48 -1.87
C GLN A 109 8.35 7.65 -2.54
N SER A 110 9.29 7.13 -1.75
CA SER A 110 10.42 6.33 -2.24
C SER A 110 10.92 5.37 -1.15
N PHE A 111 11.65 4.34 -1.56
CA PHE A 111 12.43 3.50 -0.65
C PHE A 111 13.81 4.08 -0.33
N GLU A 112 14.28 5.06 -1.10
CA GLU A 112 15.62 5.64 -0.95
C GLU A 112 15.60 6.92 -0.10
N GLU A 113 14.74 7.88 -0.46
CA GLU A 113 14.68 9.19 0.18
C GLU A 113 13.56 9.25 1.22
N ASN A 114 13.88 9.73 2.43
CA ASN A 114 12.93 9.89 3.54
C ASN A 114 12.09 8.64 3.85
N TYR A 115 12.66 7.46 3.59
CA TYR A 115 12.01 6.19 3.87
C TYR A 115 11.86 5.99 5.37
N ALA A 116 10.61 5.82 5.81
CA ALA A 116 10.27 5.53 7.20
C ALA A 116 9.32 4.33 7.33
N GLY A 117 9.26 3.48 6.31
CA GLY A 117 8.37 2.31 6.30
C GLY A 117 6.88 2.62 6.17
N ILE A 118 6.53 3.81 5.66
CA ILE A 118 5.16 4.29 5.46
C ILE A 118 4.96 4.78 4.02
N PHE A 119 3.76 4.54 3.47
CA PHE A 119 3.29 5.00 2.16
C PHE A 119 1.83 5.50 2.29
N HIS A 120 1.35 6.28 1.33
CA HIS A 120 -0.02 6.78 1.21
C HIS A 120 -0.55 6.67 -0.23
N PHE A 121 -1.87 6.60 -0.35
CA PHE A 121 -2.63 6.40 -1.58
C PHE A 121 -3.96 7.16 -1.51
#